data_AF-A0A6V7JGX8-F1
#
_entry.id   AF-A0A6V7JGX8-F1
#
_cell.length_a   1.000
_cell.length_b   1.000
_cell.length_c   1.000
_cell.angle_alpha   90.00
_cell.angle_beta   90.00
_cell.angle_gamma   90.00
#
_symmetry.space_group_name_H-M   'P 1'
#
loop_
_entity.id
_entity.type
_entity.pdbx_description
1 polymer ?
#
loop_
_entity_poly.entity_id
_entity_poly.type
_entity_poly.pdbx_seq_one_letter_code
_entity_poly.pdbx_strand_id
1 'polypeptide(L)'
;GFDMISIDGTFPDARFGSTVVCLGDLDHDGYQDVAVGAPYEANSGAVYIFKGSRNGLTSIPTQKFLGKDFGRLRGFGFAISEPRDIDDNGYADFAVGAHASGHVVLFRAQPVVEIQLSLAYVDSARLNSNTTAFSVKACGYYDGYRVPPLL
;
A
#
# COMPACT_ATOMS: atom_id res chain seq x y z
N GLY A 1 8.76 -29.38 -2.23
CA GLY A 1 9.77 -28.43 -2.73
C GLY A 1 9.34 -27.05 -2.31
N PHE A 2 10.29 -26.14 -2.13
CA PHE A 2 10.02 -24.72 -1.86
C PHE A 2 10.19 -23.94 -3.16
N ASP A 3 9.29 -22.99 -3.41
CA ASP A 3 9.51 -21.95 -4.41
C ASP A 3 10.18 -20.75 -3.72
N MET A 4 11.16 -20.12 -4.35
CA MET A 4 12.00 -19.10 -3.72
C MET A 4 11.90 -17.78 -4.46
N ILE A 5 11.56 -16.73 -3.72
CA ILE A 5 11.61 -15.35 -4.17
C ILE A 5 12.69 -14.64 -3.35
N SER A 6 13.66 -14.01 -4.03
CA SER A 6 14.67 -13.16 -3.39
C SER A 6 14.34 -11.70 -3.66
N ILE A 7 14.41 -10.88 -2.61
CA ILE A 7 14.23 -9.43 -2.71
C ILE A 7 15.45 -8.79 -2.05
N ASP A 8 16.20 -8.04 -2.86
CA ASP A 8 17.44 -7.43 -2.42
C ASP A 8 17.21 -5.97 -2.00
N GLY A 9 17.84 -5.57 -0.89
CA GLY A 9 17.87 -4.18 -0.47
C GLY A 9 18.69 -3.32 -1.44
N THR A 10 18.21 -2.11 -1.73
CA THR A 10 18.88 -1.19 -2.68
C THR A 10 19.93 -0.28 -2.03
N PHE A 11 19.96 -0.22 -0.69
CA PHE A 11 20.87 0.64 0.08
C PHE A 11 21.89 -0.21 0.86
N PRO A 12 23.20 -0.05 0.58
CA PRO A 12 24.25 -0.70 1.36
C PRO A 12 24.14 -0.34 2.86
N ASP A 13 24.45 -1.30 3.73
CA ASP A 13 24.47 -1.17 5.19
C ASP A 13 23.14 -0.73 5.85
N ALA A 14 22.06 -0.56 5.08
CA ALA A 14 20.74 -0.22 5.58
C ALA A 14 20.13 -1.33 6.45
N ARG A 15 20.71 -2.54 6.38
CA ARG A 15 20.22 -3.81 6.94
C ARG A 15 18.76 -4.07 6.56
N PHE A 16 18.47 -3.94 5.27
CA PHE A 16 17.22 -4.43 4.72
C PHE A 16 17.03 -5.90 5.11
N GLY A 17 15.83 -6.25 5.57
CA GLY A 17 15.55 -7.58 6.12
C GLY A 17 15.82 -7.72 7.63
N SER A 18 16.13 -6.64 8.35
CA SER A 18 16.32 -6.69 9.82
C SER A 18 15.06 -7.15 10.57
N THR A 19 13.90 -6.86 10.01
CA THR A 19 12.60 -7.33 10.48
C THR A 19 11.75 -7.67 9.25
N VAL A 20 10.96 -8.74 9.36
CA VAL A 20 10.02 -9.18 8.33
C VAL A 20 8.75 -9.59 9.04
N VAL A 21 7.61 -9.02 8.63
CA VAL A 21 6.30 -9.28 9.24
C VAL A 21 5.27 -9.48 8.13
N CYS A 22 4.45 -10.52 8.26
CA CYS A 22 3.25 -10.66 7.44
C CYS A 22 2.19 -9.71 7.99
N LEU A 23 1.71 -8.78 7.15
CA LEU A 23 0.72 -7.77 7.53
C LEU A 23 -0.73 -8.23 7.30
N GLY A 24 -0.92 -9.45 6.82
CA GLY A 24 -2.22 -9.89 6.32
C GLY A 24 -2.52 -9.21 4.98
N ASP A 25 -3.78 -9.24 4.56
CA ASP A 25 -4.24 -8.59 3.33
C ASP A 25 -4.64 -7.15 3.65
N LEU A 26 -3.76 -6.18 3.35
CA LEU A 26 -3.96 -4.79 3.77
C LEU A 26 -4.93 -4.04 2.87
N ASP A 27 -5.04 -4.43 1.60
CA ASP A 27 -5.94 -3.79 0.65
C ASP A 27 -7.11 -4.66 0.17
N HIS A 28 -7.30 -5.81 0.81
CA HIS A 28 -8.42 -6.73 0.63
C HIS A 28 -8.51 -7.26 -0.81
N ASP A 29 -7.36 -7.50 -1.45
CA ASP A 29 -7.30 -8.06 -2.80
C ASP A 29 -7.28 -9.60 -2.84
N GLY A 30 -7.30 -10.23 -1.67
CA GLY A 30 -7.28 -11.67 -1.45
C GLY A 30 -5.89 -12.27 -1.22
N TYR A 31 -4.83 -11.47 -1.20
CA TYR A 31 -3.45 -11.93 -1.00
C TYR A 31 -2.78 -11.25 0.19
N GLN A 32 -1.93 -11.98 0.91
CA GLN A 32 -1.24 -11.44 2.08
C GLN A 32 -0.02 -10.62 1.69
N ASP A 33 0.16 -9.50 2.38
CA ASP A 33 1.25 -8.55 2.22
C ASP A 33 2.33 -8.74 3.27
N VAL A 34 3.53 -8.24 2.97
CA VAL A 34 4.71 -8.35 3.83
C VAL A 34 5.36 -6.99 4.02
N ALA A 35 5.70 -6.67 5.27
CA ALA A 35 6.54 -5.53 5.60
C ALA A 35 7.99 -5.97 5.89
N VAL A 36 8.94 -5.20 5.36
CA VAL A 36 10.37 -5.41 5.58
C VAL A 36 11.01 -4.11 6.08
N GLY A 37 11.76 -4.19 7.18
CA GLY A 37 12.47 -3.03 7.73
C GLY A 37 13.93 -2.93 7.30
N ALA A 38 14.38 -1.69 7.13
CA ALA A 38 15.77 -1.30 6.84
C ALA A 38 16.18 -0.16 7.79
N PRO A 39 16.45 -0.45 9.07
CA PRO A 39 16.55 0.54 10.14
C PRO A 39 17.67 1.58 9.99
N TYR A 40 18.64 1.35 9.11
CA TYR A 40 19.77 2.26 8.91
C TYR A 40 19.73 3.00 7.57
N GLU A 41 18.68 2.80 6.77
CA GLU A 41 18.53 3.52 5.52
C GLU A 41 18.42 5.03 5.73
N ALA A 42 19.17 5.81 4.95
CA ALA A 42 19.13 7.27 4.97
C ALA A 42 19.22 7.88 6.39
N ASN A 43 19.94 7.22 7.31
CA ASN A 43 20.12 7.57 8.73
C ASN A 43 18.84 7.61 9.59
N SER A 44 17.65 7.54 8.99
CA SER A 44 16.37 7.58 9.70
C SER A 44 15.75 6.20 9.85
N GLY A 45 16.05 5.28 8.91
CA GLY A 45 15.45 3.98 8.76
C GLY A 45 14.28 4.00 7.76
N ALA A 46 13.91 2.83 7.27
CA ALA A 46 12.82 2.65 6.31
C ALA A 46 12.01 1.38 6.60
N VAL A 47 10.75 1.38 6.14
CA VAL A 47 9.89 0.20 6.04
C VAL A 47 9.34 0.11 4.62
N TYR A 48 9.37 -1.10 4.07
CA TYR A 48 8.92 -1.43 2.73
C TYR A 48 7.71 -2.35 2.84
N ILE A 49 6.68 -2.09 2.03
CA ILE A 49 5.50 -2.97 1.91
C ILE A 49 5.55 -3.62 0.54
N PHE A 50 5.54 -4.95 0.52
CA PHE A 50 5.46 -5.77 -0.67
C PHE A 50 4.13 -6.48 -0.70
N LYS A 51 3.45 -6.40 -1.84
CA LYS A 51 2.11 -6.96 -1.97
C LYS A 51 2.13 -8.42 -2.34
N GLY A 52 1.17 -9.15 -1.80
CA GLY A 52 0.84 -10.48 -2.28
C GLY A 52 0.21 -10.44 -3.67
N SER A 53 0.29 -11.54 -4.40
CA SER A 53 -0.46 -11.74 -5.64
C SER A 53 -0.59 -13.23 -5.94
N ARG A 54 -1.37 -13.57 -6.98
CA ARG A 54 -1.47 -14.94 -7.50
C ARG A 54 -0.11 -15.56 -7.83
N ASN A 55 0.88 -14.74 -8.20
CA ASN A 55 2.21 -15.18 -8.60
C ASN A 55 3.22 -15.12 -7.43
N GLY A 56 2.74 -14.92 -6.19
CA GLY A 56 3.58 -14.68 -5.02
C GLY A 56 3.78 -13.19 -4.74
N LEU A 57 4.82 -12.88 -3.97
CA LEU A 57 5.12 -11.53 -3.51
C LEU A 57 5.69 -10.65 -4.64
N THR A 58 5.30 -9.39 -4.72
CA THR A 58 5.88 -8.44 -5.70
C THR A 58 7.36 -8.21 -5.41
N SER A 59 8.20 -8.13 -6.44
CA SER A 59 9.62 -7.79 -6.29
C SER A 59 9.85 -6.29 -6.07
N ILE A 60 8.88 -5.46 -6.43
CA ILE A 60 8.88 -4.01 -6.24
C ILE A 60 7.95 -3.69 -5.06
N PRO A 61 8.38 -2.87 -4.09
CA PRO A 61 7.53 -2.46 -2.99
C PRO A 61 6.43 -1.53 -3.51
N THR A 62 5.19 -1.74 -3.07
CA THR A 62 4.06 -0.86 -3.40
C THR A 62 4.05 0.40 -2.54
N GLN A 63 4.60 0.30 -1.32
CA GLN A 63 4.77 1.44 -0.43
C GLN A 63 6.13 1.41 0.24
N LYS A 64 6.65 2.60 0.52
CA LYS A 64 7.90 2.80 1.25
C LYS A 64 7.75 3.99 2.17
N PHE A 65 8.05 3.76 3.44
CA PHE A 65 8.02 4.78 4.48
C PHE A 65 9.43 5.07 4.95
N LEU A 66 9.85 6.34 4.90
CA LEU A 66 11.13 6.77 5.46
C LEU A 66 10.90 7.39 6.83
N GLY A 67 11.74 7.05 7.81
CA GLY A 67 11.62 7.58 9.16
C GLY A 67 11.67 9.12 9.21
N LYS A 68 12.38 9.74 8.26
CA LYS A 68 12.47 11.20 8.13
C LYS A 68 11.12 11.89 7.84
N ASP A 69 10.16 11.16 7.27
CA ASP A 69 8.84 11.70 6.91
C ASP A 69 7.94 11.85 8.16
N PHE A 70 8.32 11.20 9.26
CA PHE A 70 7.62 11.24 10.56
C PHE A 70 8.43 11.98 11.63
N GLY A 71 9.34 12.86 11.20
CA GLY A 71 10.21 13.66 12.06
C GLY A 71 11.65 13.16 12.10
N ARG A 72 12.38 13.48 13.17
CA ARG A 72 13.82 13.17 13.28
C ARG A 72 14.05 11.77 13.83
N LEU A 73 13.45 10.77 13.20
CA LEU A 73 13.54 9.38 13.64
C LEU A 73 14.91 8.77 13.33
N ARG A 74 15.31 7.76 14.13
CA ARG A 74 16.48 6.91 13.89
C ARG A 74 16.16 5.46 14.25
N GLY A 75 16.64 4.52 13.43
CA GLY A 75 16.34 3.11 13.63
C GLY A 75 14.90 2.73 13.31
N PHE A 76 14.20 3.55 12.50
CA PHE A 76 12.82 3.31 12.09
C PHE A 76 12.74 2.04 11.23
N GLY A 77 11.85 1.11 11.59
CA GLY A 77 11.78 -0.19 10.94
C GLY A 77 12.70 -1.23 11.59
N PHE A 78 13.21 -1.00 12.79
CA PHE A 78 13.93 -2.03 13.55
C PHE A 78 12.98 -3.08 14.15
N ALA A 79 11.75 -2.66 14.46
CA ALA A 79 10.69 -3.53 14.95
C ALA A 79 9.37 -3.12 14.28
N ILE A 80 8.55 -4.10 13.93
CA ILE A 80 7.20 -3.92 13.37
C ILE A 80 6.27 -4.81 14.19
N SER A 81 5.13 -4.29 14.64
CA SER A 81 4.14 -5.07 15.37
C SER A 81 3.41 -6.05 14.45
N GLU A 82 2.76 -7.05 15.04
CA GLU A 82 1.75 -7.80 14.32
C GLU A 82 0.59 -6.88 13.86
N PRO A 83 -0.03 -7.17 12.71
CA PRO A 83 -1.15 -6.42 12.19
C PRO A 83 -2.41 -6.66 13.03
N ARG A 84 -3.10 -5.59 13.42
CA ARG A 84 -4.40 -5.66 14.11
C ARG A 84 -5.19 -4.39 13.84
N ASP A 85 -6.47 -4.54 13.55
CA ASP A 85 -7.41 -3.43 13.48
C ASP A 85 -7.62 -2.85 14.89
N ILE A 86 -7.12 -1.64 15.14
CA ILE A 86 -7.19 -1.01 16.46
C ILE A 86 -8.34 -0.01 16.57
N ASP A 87 -8.89 0.43 15.44
CA ASP A 87 -9.97 1.42 15.39
C ASP A 87 -11.31 0.88 14.84
N ASP A 88 -11.39 -0.45 14.64
CA ASP A 88 -12.56 -1.22 14.21
C ASP A 88 -13.09 -0.80 12.83
N ASN A 89 -12.20 -0.31 11.97
CA ASN A 89 -12.54 0.11 10.61
C ASN A 89 -12.57 -1.06 9.60
N GLY A 90 -12.15 -2.25 10.01
CA GLY A 90 -12.06 -3.47 9.21
C GLY A 90 -10.74 -3.70 8.49
N TYR A 91 -9.78 -2.79 8.64
CA TYR A 91 -8.45 -2.87 8.03
C TYR A 91 -7.39 -2.99 9.12
N ALA A 92 -6.38 -3.81 8.88
CA ALA A 92 -5.36 -4.05 9.89
C ALA A 92 -4.37 -2.88 9.98
N ASP A 93 -4.14 -2.42 11.20
CA ASP A 93 -3.15 -1.39 11.52
C ASP A 93 -1.86 -2.03 12.02
N PHE A 94 -0.76 -1.30 11.98
CA PHE A 94 0.52 -1.78 12.53
C PHE A 94 1.37 -0.64 13.06
N ALA A 95 2.26 -0.93 14.01
CA ALA A 95 3.18 0.02 14.59
C ALA A 95 4.63 -0.29 14.19
N VAL A 96 5.42 0.76 13.97
CA VAL A 96 6.84 0.67 13.63
C VAL A 96 7.68 1.36 14.69
N GLY A 97 8.65 0.63 15.24
CA GLY A 97 9.61 1.15 16.21
C GLY A 97 10.77 1.89 15.54
N ALA A 98 11.15 3.01 16.13
CA ALA A 98 12.37 3.78 15.85
C ALA A 98 13.21 3.87 17.13
N HIS A 99 13.78 2.72 17.51
CA HIS A 99 14.41 2.51 18.82
C HIS A 99 15.52 3.52 19.14
N ALA A 100 16.34 3.89 18.14
CA ALA A 100 17.48 4.78 18.35
C ALA A 100 17.10 6.25 18.58
N SER A 101 15.86 6.63 18.26
CA SER A 101 15.28 7.91 18.65
C SER A 101 14.26 7.79 19.78
N GLY A 102 13.92 6.58 20.25
CA GLY A 102 12.91 6.37 21.30
C GLY A 102 11.47 6.68 20.86
N HIS A 103 11.13 6.38 19.59
CA HIS A 103 9.81 6.66 19.03
C HIS A 103 9.13 5.39 18.52
N VAL A 104 7.80 5.43 18.44
CA VAL A 104 6.95 4.45 17.75
C VAL A 104 5.98 5.23 16.86
N VAL A 105 5.79 4.79 15.63
CA VAL A 105 4.82 5.37 14.68
C VAL A 105 3.74 4.34 14.43
N LEU A 106 2.47 4.72 14.62
CA LEU A 106 1.32 3.90 14.30
C LEU A 106 0.84 4.21 12.88
N PHE A 107 0.74 3.18 12.05
CA PHE A 107 0.14 3.23 10.71
C PHE A 107 -1.26 2.67 10.79
N ARG A 108 -2.24 3.52 10.45
CA ARG A 108 -3.63 3.09 10.31
C ARG A 108 -3.98 2.89 8.85
N ALA A 109 -4.52 1.73 8.52
CA ALA A 109 -4.95 1.42 7.17
C ALA A 109 -6.23 2.18 6.83
N GLN A 110 -6.37 2.59 5.58
CA GLN A 110 -7.55 3.31 5.09
C GLN A 110 -8.34 2.43 4.12
N PRO A 111 -9.67 2.63 4.02
CA PRO A 111 -10.47 1.93 3.04
C PRO A 111 -9.96 2.08 1.62
N VAL A 112 -9.80 0.96 0.91
CA VAL A 112 -9.39 0.94 -0.49
C VAL A 112 -10.63 0.83 -1.36
N VAL A 113 -10.76 1.77 -2.31
CA VAL A 113 -11.91 1.89 -3.20
C VAL A 113 -11.46 1.61 -4.62
N GLU A 114 -12.05 0.61 -5.26
CA GLU A 114 -11.90 0.38 -6.69
C GLU A 114 -12.99 1.15 -7.43
N ILE A 115 -12.61 1.98 -8.40
CA ILE A 115 -13.55 2.77 -9.21
C ILE A 115 -13.55 2.22 -10.64
N GLN A 116 -14.73 1.82 -11.10
CA GLN A 116 -14.96 1.36 -12.47
C GLN A 116 -15.75 2.42 -13.24
N LEU A 117 -15.12 2.98 -14.27
CA LEU A 117 -15.74 3.96 -15.16
C LEU A 117 -16.02 3.35 -16.52
N SER A 118 -17.29 3.32 -16.91
CA SER A 118 -17.70 2.99 -18.27
C SER A 118 -18.09 4.27 -19.02
N LEU A 119 -17.42 4.52 -20.14
CA LEU A 119 -17.76 5.58 -21.09
C LEU A 119 -18.40 4.94 -22.32
N ALA A 120 -19.63 5.33 -22.62
CA ALA A 120 -20.35 4.90 -23.81
C ALA A 120 -20.80 6.11 -24.62
N TYR A 121 -20.71 6.00 -25.94
CA TYR A 121 -21.36 6.97 -26.82
C TYR A 121 -22.87 6.76 -26.73
N VAL A 122 -23.64 7.83 -26.52
CA VAL A 122 -25.10 7.74 -26.39
C VAL A 122 -25.77 7.57 -27.75
N ASP A 123 -25.12 8.09 -28.79
CA ASP A 123 -25.61 8.04 -30.16
C ASP A 123 -24.56 7.41 -31.08
N SER A 124 -24.95 6.39 -31.85
CA SER A 124 -24.13 5.85 -32.95
C SER A 124 -24.09 6.80 -34.16
N ALA A 125 -24.16 8.11 -33.93
CA ALA A 125 -24.16 9.13 -34.97
C ALA A 125 -22.74 9.38 -35.47
N ARG A 126 -22.55 9.32 -36.79
CA ARG A 126 -21.31 9.76 -37.43
C ARG A 126 -21.10 11.24 -37.10
N LEU A 127 -20.00 11.55 -36.42
CA LEU A 127 -19.58 12.93 -36.18
C LEU A 127 -19.05 13.49 -37.49
N ASN A 128 -19.77 14.46 -38.05
CA ASN A 128 -19.37 15.15 -39.27
C ASN A 128 -18.40 16.28 -38.94
N SER A 129 -17.65 16.80 -39.92
CA SER A 129 -16.65 17.86 -39.75
C SER A 129 -17.21 19.20 -39.22
N ASN A 130 -18.53 19.40 -39.26
CA ASN A 130 -19.23 20.56 -38.72
C ASN A 130 -19.92 20.30 -37.36
N THR A 131 -19.71 19.12 -36.76
CA THR A 131 -20.31 18.77 -35.47
C THR A 131 -19.62 19.54 -34.36
N THR A 132 -20.36 20.35 -33.61
CA THR A 132 -19.85 21.15 -32.49
C THR A 132 -20.27 20.61 -31.12
N ALA A 133 -21.19 19.64 -31.07
CA ALA A 133 -21.67 19.02 -29.84
C ALA A 133 -21.97 17.52 -30.04
N PHE A 134 -21.67 16.73 -29.02
CA PHE A 134 -22.01 15.31 -28.95
C PHE A 134 -22.24 14.89 -27.49
N SER A 135 -22.93 13.77 -27.29
CA SER A 135 -23.25 13.25 -25.95
C SER A 135 -22.49 11.96 -25.67
N VAL A 136 -21.88 11.90 -24.48
CA VAL A 136 -21.31 10.68 -23.90
C VAL A 136 -22.04 10.36 -22.60
N LYS A 137 -22.29 9.07 -22.37
CA LYS A 137 -22.80 8.56 -21.10
C LYS A 137 -21.60 8.03 -20.33
N ALA A 138 -21.30 8.67 -19.20
CA ALA A 138 -20.39 8.14 -18.21
C ALA A 138 -21.22 7.43 -17.12
N CYS A 139 -20.89 6.19 -16.81
CA CYS A 139 -21.38 5.52 -15.60
C CYS A 139 -20.17 5.18 -14.74
N GLY A 140 -20.25 5.49 -13.45
CA GLY A 140 -19.25 5.13 -12.45
C GLY A 140 -19.85 4.16 -11.44
N TYR A 141 -19.09 3.12 -11.12
CA TYR A 141 -19.36 2.22 -10.01
C TYR A 141 -18.13 2.22 -9.12
N TYR A 142 -18.33 2.03 -7.82
CA TYR A 142 -17.23 1.80 -6.91
C TYR A 142 -17.54 0.59 -6.05
N ASP A 143 -16.50 -0.16 -5.70
CA ASP A 143 -16.56 -1.28 -4.77
C ASP A 143 -15.42 -1.16 -3.76
N GLY A 144 -15.59 -1.77 -2.61
CA GLY A 144 -14.56 -1.83 -1.58
C GLY A 144 -15.09 -2.33 -0.24
N TYR A 145 -14.20 -2.91 0.55
CA TYR A 145 -14.54 -3.49 1.84
C TYR A 145 -14.81 -2.39 2.89
N ARG A 146 -15.98 -2.41 3.53
CA ARG A 146 -16.37 -1.42 4.56
C ARG A 146 -16.13 0.06 4.18
N VAL A 147 -16.30 0.40 2.91
CA VAL A 147 -16.22 1.80 2.44
C VAL A 147 -17.45 2.56 2.94
N PRO A 148 -17.33 3.81 3.43
CA PRO A 148 -18.48 4.60 3.82
C PRO A 148 -19.47 4.75 2.65
N PRO A 149 -20.79 4.66 2.89
CA PRO A 149 -21.77 4.94 1.85
C PRO A 149 -21.60 6.37 1.33
N LEU A 150 -21.76 6.57 0.01
CA LEU A 150 -21.75 7.91 -0.60
C LEU A 150 -22.72 8.83 0.16
N LEU A 151 -22.22 10.01 0.57
CA LEU A 151 -23.02 11.10 1.16
C LEU A 151 -23.98 11.72 0.14
#